data_AF-A0A317YCX1-F1
#
_entry.id   AF-A0A317YCX1-F1
#
_cell.length_a   1.000
_cell.length_b   1.000
_cell.length_c   1.000
_cell.angle_alpha   90.00
_cell.angle_beta   90.00
_cell.angle_gamma   90.00
#
_symmetry.space_group_name_H-M   'P 1'
#
loop_
_entity.id
_entity.type
_entity.pdbx_description
1 polymer ?
#
loop_
_entity_poly.entity_id
_entity_poly.type
_entity_poly.pdbx_seq_one_letter_code
_entity_poly.pdbx_strand_id
1 'polypeptide(L)'
;MIYALLRTGDCHGELMLYPCMLPLCTASMRLNRHGTQLHAQLIHLVDVDDPSTRGLPPHSRLQPAHQHDTTITVDGEVVTDPDMTLGDGSKLVYHRFPWQEPFAPYLLEVLYEDDDMVALNKPSGLQVLPKGLFQQRTVLAQLQLKDWKMASSCRFKRKDVQSHPVPVHRLGRGTSGLLLCAKTKVAKVRLASYFAEGAINAAKKRDKSEFSEERKISKFYRALVTGILDDDEVVVTQPIGLVHYPGVAEGLYAACSSGKPAMSKVCVLERLAHQNHTLVQVEIHSGRPHQIRIHLAYIGHPLVGKSLAHST
;
A
#
# COMPACT_ATOMS: atom_id res chain seq x y z
N MET A 1 -3.47 -18.15 8.10
CA MET A 1 -2.34 -18.85 8.67
C MET A 1 -1.46 -17.84 9.36
N ILE A 2 -1.68 -17.66 10.66
CA ILE A 2 -0.74 -16.95 11.53
C ILE A 2 0.34 -17.98 11.90
N TYR A 3 1.61 -17.78 11.52
CA TYR A 3 2.71 -18.59 12.07
C TYR A 3 3.28 -17.87 13.29
N ALA A 4 3.20 -18.50 14.44
CA ALA A 4 4.00 -18.09 15.59
C ALA A 4 5.43 -18.59 15.36
N LEU A 5 6.40 -17.68 15.30
CA LEU A 5 7.82 -18.03 15.19
C LEU A 5 8.47 -17.75 16.54
N LEU A 6 8.84 -18.81 17.25
CA LEU A 6 9.69 -18.72 18.43
C LEU A 6 11.15 -18.70 17.98
N ARG A 7 11.88 -17.64 18.30
CA ARG A 7 13.35 -17.68 18.32
C ARG A 7 13.79 -18.07 19.72
N THR A 8 14.02 -19.36 19.92
CA THR A 8 14.85 -19.85 21.03
C THR A 8 16.26 -20.04 20.52
N GLY A 9 17.24 -19.56 21.27
CA GLY A 9 18.62 -19.43 20.83
C GLY A 9 19.41 -20.72 20.59
N ASP A 10 18.79 -21.87 20.26
CA ASP A 10 19.49 -23.04 19.67
C ASP A 10 18.62 -24.28 19.32
N CYS A 11 17.32 -24.18 18.93
CA CYS A 11 16.55 -25.39 18.53
C CYS A 11 15.43 -25.12 17.49
N HIS A 12 15.25 -26.04 16.54
CA HIS A 12 14.18 -26.09 15.53
C HIS A 12 13.02 -26.99 16.00
N GLY A 13 11.78 -26.49 15.98
CA GLY A 13 10.56 -27.28 16.19
C GLY A 13 9.55 -27.05 15.06
N GLU A 14 8.85 -28.11 14.64
CA GLU A 14 7.85 -28.07 13.55
C GLU A 14 6.44 -27.75 14.08
N LEU A 15 5.71 -26.87 13.40
CA LEU A 15 4.42 -26.33 13.80
C LEU A 15 3.35 -26.72 12.74
N MET A 16 2.28 -27.40 13.16
CA MET A 16 1.12 -27.72 12.32
C MET A 16 -0.03 -26.75 12.61
N LEU A 17 -0.59 -26.10 11.57
CA LEU A 17 -1.72 -25.16 11.68
C LEU A 17 -2.86 -25.62 10.77
N TYR A 18 -4.08 -25.60 11.29
CA TYR A 18 -5.31 -25.83 10.52
C TYR A 18 -5.94 -24.49 10.09
N PRO A 19 -6.50 -24.38 8.87
CA PRO A 19 -7.16 -23.17 8.42
C PRO A 19 -8.49 -22.96 9.16
N CYS A 20 -8.72 -21.77 9.72
CA CYS A 20 -10.02 -21.41 10.29
C CYS A 20 -10.51 -20.09 9.66
N MET A 21 -11.59 -20.17 8.87
CA MET A 21 -12.34 -19.03 8.32
C MET A 21 -13.49 -18.66 9.27
N LEU A 22 -13.19 -18.25 10.49
CA LEU A 22 -14.22 -17.86 11.48
C LEU A 22 -13.79 -16.61 12.28
N PRO A 23 -14.76 -15.84 12.83
CA PRO A 23 -14.54 -14.50 13.41
C PRO A 23 -13.67 -14.44 14.69
N LEU A 24 -13.09 -15.55 15.13
CA LEU A 24 -12.17 -15.65 16.26
C LEU A 24 -10.88 -16.33 15.79
N CYS A 25 -9.83 -15.56 15.54
CA CYS A 25 -8.52 -16.12 15.23
C CYS A 25 -7.85 -16.61 16.51
N THR A 26 -7.95 -17.92 16.77
CA THR A 26 -7.30 -18.60 17.90
C THR A 26 -6.03 -19.26 17.39
N ALA A 27 -4.85 -18.83 17.88
CA ALA A 27 -3.60 -19.54 17.64
C ALA A 27 -3.22 -20.31 18.91
N SER A 28 -2.95 -21.62 18.78
CA SER A 28 -2.55 -22.46 19.92
C SER A 28 -1.19 -23.12 19.66
N MET A 29 -0.34 -23.16 20.67
CA MET A 29 0.95 -23.84 20.63
C MET A 29 1.10 -24.77 21.84
N ARG A 30 1.67 -25.96 21.62
CA ARG A 30 2.08 -26.90 22.69
C ARG A 30 3.60 -26.98 22.74
N LEU A 31 4.17 -26.82 23.93
CA LEU A 31 5.61 -26.90 24.16
C LEU A 31 6.03 -28.35 24.44
N ASN A 32 6.98 -28.88 23.67
CA ASN A 32 7.53 -30.23 23.85
C ASN A 32 9.04 -30.18 24.16
N ARG A 33 9.42 -30.00 25.44
CA ARG A 33 10.51 -30.70 26.19
C ARG A 33 11.10 -29.91 27.36
N HIS A 34 11.51 -30.70 28.35
CA HIS A 34 12.18 -30.42 29.61
C HIS A 34 13.15 -29.26 29.68
N GLY A 35 12.79 -28.28 30.53
CA GLY A 35 13.74 -27.47 31.29
C GLY A 35 14.06 -26.10 30.72
N THR A 36 13.25 -25.54 29.82
CA THR A 36 13.54 -24.22 29.22
C THR A 36 12.61 -23.15 29.77
N GLN A 37 13.19 -22.15 30.45
CA GLN A 37 12.48 -20.96 30.92
C GLN A 37 12.14 -20.08 29.71
N LEU A 38 10.88 -20.11 29.26
CA LEU A 38 10.41 -19.24 28.19
C LEU A 38 9.87 -17.95 28.80
N HIS A 39 10.58 -16.84 28.62
CA HIS A 39 9.99 -15.51 28.83
C HIS A 39 8.94 -15.25 27.74
N ALA A 40 7.72 -14.88 28.12
CA ALA A 40 6.65 -14.58 27.16
C ALA A 40 6.93 -13.30 26.32
N GLN A 41 8.04 -12.60 26.60
CA GLN A 41 8.53 -11.45 25.83
C GLN A 41 8.83 -11.75 24.35
N LEU A 42 8.96 -13.01 23.91
CA LEU A 42 9.45 -13.33 22.56
C LEU A 42 8.54 -14.23 21.70
N ILE A 43 7.23 -14.05 21.81
CA ILE A 43 6.29 -14.68 20.87
C ILE A 43 6.07 -13.72 19.70
N HIS A 44 6.93 -13.83 18.69
CA HIS A 44 6.69 -13.19 17.41
C HIS A 44 5.54 -13.90 16.71
N LEU A 45 4.32 -13.40 16.91
CA LEU A 45 3.15 -13.77 16.12
C LEU A 45 3.30 -13.13 14.74
N VAL A 46 3.76 -13.89 13.76
CA VAL A 46 3.80 -13.44 12.38
C VAL A 46 2.45 -13.80 11.75
N ASP A 47 1.72 -12.79 11.28
CA ASP A 47 0.51 -13.03 10.48
C ASP A 47 0.96 -13.43 9.07
N VAL A 48 0.83 -14.70 8.69
CA VAL A 48 1.41 -15.22 7.43
C VAL A 48 0.35 -15.43 6.35
N ASP A 49 -0.89 -15.03 6.63
CA ASP A 49 -1.84 -14.67 5.58
C ASP A 49 -1.63 -13.25 5.05
N ASP A 50 -0.64 -12.50 5.54
CA ASP A 50 -0.21 -11.26 4.92
C ASP A 50 0.67 -11.57 3.69
N PRO A 51 0.20 -11.36 2.45
CA PRO A 51 0.96 -11.64 1.23
C PRO A 51 2.22 -10.76 1.09
N SER A 52 2.41 -9.73 1.92
CA SER A 52 3.63 -8.89 1.94
C SER A 52 4.79 -9.48 2.76
N THR A 53 4.54 -10.50 3.59
CA THR A 53 5.57 -11.17 4.41
C THR A 53 6.40 -12.18 3.61
N ARG A 54 5.99 -12.53 2.39
CA ARG A 54 6.79 -13.35 1.45
C ARG A 54 7.92 -12.51 0.86
N GLY A 55 9.00 -12.36 1.61
CA GLY A 55 10.26 -11.78 1.13
C GLY A 55 10.83 -10.61 1.96
N LEU A 56 10.27 -10.29 3.12
CA LEU A 56 10.86 -9.31 4.03
C LEU A 56 11.87 -9.98 4.98
N PRO A 57 13.03 -9.35 5.27
CA PRO A 57 13.94 -9.80 6.31
C PRO A 57 13.22 -9.82 7.68
N PRO A 58 13.66 -10.64 8.65
CA PRO A 58 12.93 -11.01 9.87
C PRO A 58 12.72 -9.89 10.91
N HIS A 59 12.70 -8.62 10.51
CA HIS A 59 12.59 -7.45 11.38
C HIS A 59 11.53 -6.45 10.86
N SER A 60 10.27 -6.89 10.75
CA SER A 60 9.12 -5.98 10.71
C SER A 60 8.45 -6.01 12.09
N ARG A 61 8.57 -4.89 12.82
CA ARG A 61 7.93 -4.69 14.13
C ARG A 61 6.41 -4.58 13.90
N LEU A 62 5.62 -5.40 14.60
CA LEU A 62 4.18 -5.17 14.71
C LEU A 62 3.96 -3.80 15.36
N GLN A 63 3.08 -2.97 14.79
CA GLN A 63 2.58 -1.79 15.49
C GLN A 63 1.78 -2.28 16.72
N PRO A 64 1.88 -1.58 17.88
CA PRO A 64 1.19 -2.00 19.08
C PRO A 64 -0.32 -2.06 18.79
N ALA A 65 -0.91 -3.24 18.98
CA ALA A 65 -2.35 -3.40 19.04
C ALA A 65 -2.87 -2.44 20.12
N HIS A 66 -3.97 -1.74 19.83
CA HIS A 66 -4.64 -0.93 20.84
C HIS A 66 -4.87 -1.79 22.09
N GLN A 67 -4.33 -1.30 23.20
CA GLN A 67 -3.87 -2.06 24.37
C GLN A 67 -5.00 -2.59 25.28
N HIS A 68 -6.25 -2.62 24.79
CA HIS A 68 -7.41 -2.80 25.67
C HIS A 68 -8.14 -4.14 25.57
N ASP A 69 -7.88 -4.98 24.55
CA ASP A 69 -8.80 -6.10 24.26
C ASP A 69 -8.10 -7.38 23.73
N THR A 70 -6.83 -7.61 24.03
CA THR A 70 -6.12 -8.86 23.69
C THR A 70 -5.91 -9.71 24.93
N THR A 71 -6.33 -10.99 24.88
CA THR A 71 -6.18 -11.93 26.01
C THR A 71 -5.22 -13.05 25.64
N ILE A 72 -4.23 -13.32 26.50
CA ILE A 72 -3.36 -14.49 26.41
C ILE A 72 -3.82 -15.47 27.49
N THR A 73 -4.02 -16.74 27.13
CA THR A 73 -4.28 -17.78 28.12
C THR A 73 -3.20 -18.86 28.09
N VAL A 74 -2.78 -19.33 29.26
CA VAL A 74 -1.92 -20.50 29.44
C VAL A 74 -2.74 -21.57 30.12
N ASP A 75 -2.89 -22.73 29.47
CA ASP A 75 -3.67 -23.86 29.99
C ASP A 75 -5.13 -23.51 30.35
N GLY A 76 -5.69 -22.50 29.68
CA GLY A 76 -7.05 -22.01 29.87
C GLY A 76 -7.16 -20.81 30.83
N GLU A 77 -6.10 -20.49 31.56
CA GLU A 77 -6.09 -19.36 32.52
C GLU A 77 -5.53 -18.10 31.86
N VAL A 78 -6.17 -16.95 32.09
CA VAL A 78 -5.73 -15.66 31.56
C VAL A 78 -4.44 -15.23 32.25
N VAL A 79 -3.42 -14.92 31.46
CA VAL A 79 -2.12 -14.45 31.95
C VAL A 79 -1.90 -13.00 31.55
N THR A 80 -1.57 -12.16 32.53
CA THR A 80 -1.23 -10.74 32.34
C THR A 80 0.25 -10.45 32.55
N ASP A 81 1.00 -11.38 33.15
CA ASP A 81 2.43 -11.26 33.40
C ASP A 81 3.24 -11.72 32.17
N PRO A 82 3.94 -10.82 31.46
CA PRO A 82 4.76 -11.17 30.28
C PRO A 82 6.05 -11.93 30.64
N ASP A 83 6.42 -12.01 31.92
CA ASP A 83 7.62 -12.72 32.38
C ASP A 83 7.30 -14.07 33.05
N MET A 84 6.03 -14.49 33.02
CA MET A 84 5.61 -15.79 33.53
C MET A 84 6.36 -16.93 32.84
N THR A 85 6.94 -17.82 33.66
CA THR A 85 7.60 -19.03 33.17
C THR A 85 6.55 -20.07 32.77
N LEU A 86 6.64 -20.56 31.54
CA LEU A 86 5.77 -21.63 31.04
C LEU A 86 6.32 -23.01 31.41
N GLY A 87 5.43 -23.91 31.84
CA GLY A 87 5.75 -25.31 32.08
C GLY A 87 5.78 -26.13 30.79
N ASP A 88 6.44 -27.28 30.83
CA ASP A 88 6.39 -28.24 29.73
C ASP A 88 4.95 -28.70 29.48
N GLY A 89 4.57 -28.82 28.21
CA GLY A 89 3.22 -29.23 27.84
C GLY A 89 2.16 -28.13 27.96
N SER A 90 2.50 -26.96 28.51
CA SER A 90 1.57 -25.84 28.59
C SER A 90 1.06 -25.42 27.21
N LYS A 91 -0.25 -25.21 27.14
CA LYS A 91 -0.95 -24.72 25.95
C LYS A 91 -1.10 -23.21 26.06
N LEU A 92 -0.33 -22.49 25.25
CA LEU A 92 -0.51 -21.06 25.10
C LEU A 92 -1.53 -20.77 24.00
N VAL A 93 -2.49 -19.89 24.30
CA VAL A 93 -3.47 -19.40 23.34
C VAL A 93 -3.48 -17.89 23.33
N TYR A 94 -3.39 -17.32 22.14
CA TYR A 94 -3.54 -15.89 21.91
C TYR A 94 -4.90 -15.60 21.32
N HIS A 95 -5.72 -14.86 22.06
CA HIS A 95 -7.02 -14.37 21.63
C HIS A 95 -6.90 -12.90 21.22
N ARG A 96 -6.91 -12.68 19.90
CA ARG A 96 -7.09 -11.36 19.30
C ARG A 96 -8.50 -11.24 18.76
N PHE A 97 -9.14 -10.08 18.96
CA PHE A 97 -10.32 -9.75 18.17
C PHE A 97 -9.98 -9.75 16.68
N PRO A 98 -10.96 -10.11 15.82
CA PRO A 98 -10.77 -10.08 14.38
C PRO A 98 -10.40 -8.66 13.95
N TRP A 99 -9.41 -8.57 13.07
CA TRP A 99 -9.01 -7.30 12.49
C TRP A 99 -10.20 -6.67 11.74
N GLN A 100 -10.68 -5.53 12.21
CA GLN A 100 -11.76 -4.80 11.55
C GLN A 100 -11.20 -3.73 10.63
N GLU A 101 -11.27 -3.97 9.31
CA GLU A 101 -10.90 -2.95 8.34
C GLU A 101 -11.92 -1.80 8.32
N PRO A 102 -11.46 -0.55 8.21
CA PRO A 102 -12.36 0.58 7.97
C PRO A 102 -13.17 0.40 6.68
N PHE A 103 -14.30 1.09 6.59
CA PHE A 103 -15.08 1.10 5.35
C PHE A 103 -14.24 1.56 4.15
N ALA A 104 -14.41 0.88 3.01
CA ALA A 104 -13.86 1.28 1.73
C ALA A 104 -14.89 0.99 0.62
N PRO A 105 -14.96 1.84 -0.42
CA PRO A 105 -15.84 1.60 -1.55
C PRO A 105 -15.49 0.28 -2.26
N TYR A 106 -16.50 -0.38 -2.84
CA TYR A 106 -16.35 -1.65 -3.53
C TYR A 106 -16.69 -1.60 -5.03
N LEU A 107 -17.27 -0.49 -5.50
CA LEU A 107 -17.63 -0.35 -6.91
C LEU A 107 -16.37 -0.01 -7.72
N LEU A 108 -15.97 -0.94 -8.58
CA LEU A 108 -14.93 -0.77 -9.59
C LEU A 108 -15.58 -0.84 -10.96
N GLU A 109 -15.77 0.33 -11.57
CA GLU A 109 -16.24 0.48 -12.94
C GLU A 109 -15.09 0.23 -13.92
N VAL A 110 -15.39 -0.51 -14.99
CA VAL A 110 -14.46 -0.79 -16.09
C VAL A 110 -14.67 0.27 -17.16
N LEU A 111 -13.62 1.04 -17.44
CA LEU A 111 -13.65 2.10 -18.45
C LEU A 111 -13.20 1.61 -19.82
N TYR A 112 -12.30 0.61 -19.83
CA TYR A 112 -11.77 0.00 -21.04
C TYR A 112 -11.25 -1.39 -20.73
N GLU A 113 -11.41 -2.33 -21.67
CA GLU A 113 -10.87 -3.68 -21.58
C GLU A 113 -10.51 -4.20 -22.97
N ASP A 114 -9.33 -4.81 -23.10
CA ASP A 114 -8.91 -5.61 -24.25
C ASP A 114 -8.28 -6.94 -23.79
N ASP A 115 -7.65 -7.68 -24.69
CA ASP A 115 -7.04 -8.98 -24.37
C ASP A 115 -5.89 -8.89 -23.35
N ASP A 116 -5.20 -7.75 -23.29
CA ASP A 116 -3.96 -7.57 -22.54
C ASP A 116 -4.13 -6.76 -21.25
N MET A 117 -5.12 -5.87 -21.20
CA MET A 117 -5.29 -4.96 -20.07
C MET A 117 -6.73 -4.52 -19.83
N VAL A 118 -6.94 -3.93 -18.64
CA VAL A 118 -8.17 -3.28 -18.22
C VAL A 118 -7.84 -1.94 -17.55
N ALA A 119 -8.63 -0.91 -17.86
CA ALA A 119 -8.60 0.38 -17.19
C ALA A 119 -9.81 0.50 -16.27
N LEU A 120 -9.57 0.78 -14.99
CA LEU A 120 -10.59 0.89 -13.97
C LEU A 120 -10.78 2.36 -13.56
N ASN A 121 -12.02 2.74 -13.26
CA ASN A 121 -12.33 3.96 -12.54
C ASN A 121 -12.22 3.67 -11.03
N LYS A 122 -11.07 3.96 -10.42
CA LYS A 122 -10.87 3.72 -8.99
C LYS A 122 -11.58 4.81 -8.19
N PRO A 123 -12.51 4.49 -7.26
CA PRO A 123 -13.09 5.49 -6.38
C PRO A 123 -12.08 6.00 -5.34
N SER A 124 -12.33 7.20 -4.80
CA SER A 124 -11.59 7.72 -3.65
C SER A 124 -11.95 6.93 -2.39
N GLY A 125 -10.98 6.67 -1.51
CA GLY A 125 -11.16 5.88 -0.29
C GLY A 125 -10.82 4.39 -0.44
N LEU A 126 -10.66 3.90 -1.67
CA LEU A 126 -10.24 2.52 -1.96
C LEU A 126 -8.72 2.42 -2.15
N GLN A 127 -8.08 1.56 -1.36
CA GLN A 127 -6.65 1.26 -1.41
C GLN A 127 -6.33 0.32 -2.60
N VAL A 128 -5.22 0.54 -3.30
CA VAL A 128 -4.87 -0.30 -4.48
C VAL A 128 -4.28 -1.66 -4.08
N LEU A 129 -3.26 -1.64 -3.22
CA LEU A 129 -2.54 -2.82 -2.73
C LEU A 129 -2.61 -2.88 -1.20
N PRO A 130 -2.56 -4.08 -0.57
CA PRO A 130 -2.53 -4.24 0.88
C PRO A 130 -1.49 -3.31 1.53
N LYS A 131 -1.94 -2.48 2.48
CA LYS A 131 -1.08 -1.56 3.25
C LYS A 131 -1.83 -1.03 4.47
N GLY A 132 -1.13 -0.96 5.61
CA GLY A 132 -1.64 -0.34 6.84
C GLY A 132 -2.92 -1.04 7.29
N LEU A 133 -3.98 -0.27 7.49
CA LEU A 133 -5.26 -0.81 7.97
C LEU A 133 -6.07 -1.59 6.92
N PHE A 134 -5.66 -1.58 5.65
CA PHE A 134 -6.42 -2.15 4.52
C PHE A 134 -5.64 -3.30 3.88
N GLN A 135 -6.05 -4.53 4.17
CA GLN A 135 -5.45 -5.76 3.64
C GLN A 135 -6.40 -6.44 2.64
N GLN A 136 -7.67 -6.57 3.02
CA GLN A 136 -8.73 -7.25 2.28
C GLN A 136 -9.59 -6.29 1.45
N ARG A 137 -9.79 -5.05 1.90
CA ARG A 137 -10.60 -4.04 1.19
C ARG A 137 -9.75 -3.23 0.23
N THR A 138 -9.17 -3.91 -0.76
CA THR A 138 -8.28 -3.32 -1.78
C THR A 138 -8.75 -3.62 -3.20
N VAL A 139 -8.28 -2.83 -4.18
CA VAL A 139 -8.53 -3.11 -5.61
C VAL A 139 -8.04 -4.51 -5.97
N LEU A 140 -6.82 -4.87 -5.55
CA LEU A 140 -6.25 -6.19 -5.86
C LEU A 140 -7.11 -7.33 -5.30
N ALA A 141 -7.56 -7.22 -4.06
CA ALA A 141 -8.42 -8.23 -3.44
C ALA A 141 -9.78 -8.33 -4.17
N GLN A 142 -10.37 -7.20 -4.59
CA GLN A 142 -11.60 -7.22 -5.37
C GLN A 142 -11.41 -7.86 -6.75
N LEU A 143 -10.26 -7.64 -7.41
CA LEU A 143 -9.93 -8.30 -8.68
C LEU A 143 -9.68 -9.80 -8.50
N GLN A 144 -9.18 -10.22 -7.33
CA GLN A 144 -9.01 -11.64 -6.96
C GLN A 144 -10.33 -12.36 -6.70
N LEU A 145 -11.30 -11.67 -6.09
CA LEU A 145 -12.59 -12.23 -5.72
C LEU A 145 -13.61 -12.18 -6.85
N LYS A 146 -13.52 -11.18 -7.74
CA LYS A 146 -14.35 -11.14 -8.93
C LYS A 146 -13.93 -12.30 -9.82
N ASP A 147 -14.87 -13.19 -10.14
CA ASP A 147 -14.74 -14.12 -11.25
C ASP A 147 -14.63 -13.31 -12.54
N TRP A 148 -13.41 -12.88 -12.84
CA TRP A 148 -13.10 -12.19 -14.09
C TRP A 148 -13.18 -13.23 -15.19
N LYS A 149 -14.40 -13.44 -15.70
CA LYS A 149 -14.67 -14.29 -16.86
C LYS A 149 -13.99 -13.63 -18.05
N MET A 150 -12.73 -13.99 -18.27
CA MET A 150 -12.02 -13.72 -19.50
C MET A 150 -12.93 -14.20 -20.64
N ALA A 151 -13.37 -13.27 -21.50
CA ALA A 151 -14.16 -13.61 -22.66
C ALA A 151 -13.48 -14.77 -23.39
N SER A 152 -14.17 -15.90 -23.41
CA SER A 152 -13.67 -17.20 -23.88
C SER A 152 -13.61 -17.24 -25.41
N SER A 153 -12.93 -16.27 -26.03
CA SER A 153 -12.72 -16.23 -27.48
C SER A 153 -11.48 -17.03 -27.91
N CYS A 154 -10.55 -17.33 -27.00
CA CYS A 154 -9.33 -18.07 -27.32
C CYS A 154 -9.16 -19.33 -26.45
N ARG A 155 -9.51 -20.50 -27.01
CA ARG A 155 -9.35 -21.87 -26.45
C ARG A 155 -7.90 -22.34 -26.27
N PHE A 156 -6.93 -21.44 -26.14
CA PHE A 156 -5.56 -21.81 -25.86
C PHE A 156 -5.24 -21.51 -24.39
N LYS A 157 -5.00 -22.57 -23.61
CA LYS A 157 -4.37 -22.50 -22.29
C LYS A 157 -2.99 -21.82 -22.43
N ARG A 158 -2.96 -20.49 -22.47
CA ARG A 158 -1.73 -19.71 -22.55
C ARG A 158 -1.10 -19.67 -21.15
N LYS A 159 0.12 -20.22 -21.00
CA LYS A 159 0.96 -20.15 -19.78
C LYS A 159 1.20 -18.71 -19.24
N ASP A 160 0.81 -17.70 -20.01
CA ASP A 160 1.06 -16.28 -19.76
C ASP A 160 -0.15 -15.46 -19.29
N VAL A 161 -1.33 -16.07 -19.19
CA VAL A 161 -2.53 -15.39 -18.68
C VAL A 161 -2.51 -15.36 -17.16
N GLN A 162 -2.77 -14.18 -16.57
CA GLN A 162 -2.91 -14.05 -15.13
C GLN A 162 -4.30 -14.55 -14.70
N SER A 163 -4.41 -15.14 -13.50
CA SER A 163 -5.69 -15.61 -12.95
C SER A 163 -6.72 -14.49 -12.77
N HIS A 164 -6.23 -13.25 -12.67
CA HIS A 164 -7.00 -12.02 -12.56
C HIS A 164 -6.17 -10.85 -13.13
N PRO A 165 -6.79 -9.70 -13.43
CA PRO A 165 -6.04 -8.50 -13.74
C PRO A 165 -5.21 -8.02 -12.54
N VAL A 166 -3.99 -7.54 -12.78
CA VAL A 166 -3.08 -7.04 -11.73
C VAL A 166 -2.71 -5.57 -11.97
N PRO A 167 -2.87 -4.67 -10.99
CA PRO A 167 -2.48 -3.26 -11.12
C PRO A 167 -1.00 -3.10 -11.53
N VAL A 168 -0.72 -2.25 -12.52
CA VAL A 168 0.65 -1.96 -13.01
C VAL A 168 1.23 -0.65 -12.44
N HIS A 169 0.37 0.17 -11.82
CA HIS A 169 0.77 1.35 -11.07
C HIS A 169 -0.16 1.52 -9.86
N ARG A 170 0.11 2.53 -9.02
CA ARG A 170 -0.71 2.83 -7.83
C ARG A 170 -1.24 4.25 -7.85
N LEU A 171 -2.43 4.41 -7.31
CA LEU A 171 -3.00 5.67 -6.85
C LEU A 171 -3.08 5.64 -5.32
N GLY A 172 -2.96 6.80 -4.68
CA GLY A 172 -3.18 6.90 -3.23
C GLY A 172 -4.63 6.57 -2.87
N ARG A 173 -4.88 6.10 -1.65
CA ARG A 173 -6.23 5.74 -1.18
C ARG A 173 -7.25 6.86 -1.47
N GLY A 174 -6.94 8.08 -1.06
CA GLY A 174 -7.80 9.25 -1.27
C GLY A 174 -7.78 9.84 -2.68
N THR A 175 -7.13 9.20 -3.66
CA THR A 175 -7.08 9.65 -5.05
C THR A 175 -8.00 8.77 -5.89
N SER A 176 -8.97 9.35 -6.57
CA SER A 176 -9.80 8.65 -7.57
C SER A 176 -9.17 8.70 -8.96
N GLY A 177 -9.70 7.91 -9.89
CA GLY A 177 -9.41 8.00 -11.31
C GLY A 177 -8.85 6.74 -11.93
N LEU A 178 -8.27 6.90 -13.13
CA LEU A 178 -7.80 5.81 -13.98
C LEU A 178 -6.71 4.96 -13.32
N LEU A 179 -6.96 3.66 -13.21
CA LEU A 179 -6.01 2.65 -12.76
C LEU A 179 -5.89 1.55 -13.81
N LEU A 180 -4.69 1.38 -14.36
CA LEU A 180 -4.41 0.33 -15.34
C LEU A 180 -4.04 -0.98 -14.62
N CYS A 181 -4.61 -2.08 -15.10
CA CYS A 181 -4.29 -3.43 -14.67
C CYS A 181 -3.98 -4.30 -15.89
N ALA A 182 -2.98 -5.16 -15.79
CA ALA A 182 -2.60 -6.09 -16.85
C ALA A 182 -3.30 -7.44 -16.67
N LYS A 183 -3.79 -8.03 -17.76
CA LYS A 183 -4.41 -9.36 -17.83
C LYS A 183 -3.40 -10.45 -18.18
N THR A 184 -2.31 -10.10 -18.86
CA THR A 184 -1.21 -11.00 -19.21
C THR A 184 0.10 -10.61 -18.53
N LYS A 185 1.00 -11.59 -18.33
CA LYS A 185 2.35 -11.33 -17.79
C LYS A 185 3.15 -10.40 -18.70
N VAL A 186 3.02 -10.57 -20.01
CA VAL A 186 3.69 -9.74 -21.02
C VAL A 186 3.23 -8.29 -20.91
N ALA A 187 1.92 -8.05 -20.86
CA ALA A 187 1.36 -6.71 -20.67
C ALA A 187 1.83 -6.09 -19.35
N LYS A 188 1.87 -6.88 -18.26
CA LYS A 188 2.34 -6.40 -16.95
C LYS A 188 3.76 -5.85 -17.02
N VAL A 189 4.69 -6.62 -17.59
CA VAL A 189 6.10 -6.21 -17.69
C VAL A 189 6.23 -4.98 -18.58
N ARG A 190 5.56 -4.97 -19.74
CA ARG A 190 5.65 -3.88 -20.72
C ARG A 190 5.05 -2.58 -20.21
N LEU A 191 3.86 -2.63 -19.61
CA LEU A 191 3.24 -1.44 -19.02
C LEU A 191 4.06 -0.90 -17.83
N ALA A 192 4.59 -1.79 -16.98
CA ALA A 192 5.45 -1.39 -15.88
C ALA A 192 6.73 -0.69 -16.39
N SER A 193 7.32 -1.14 -17.50
CA SER A 193 8.48 -0.47 -18.11
C SER A 193 8.13 0.94 -18.56
N TYR A 194 6.97 1.15 -19.18
CA TYR A 194 6.53 2.47 -19.63
C TYR A 194 6.38 3.47 -18.47
N PHE A 195 5.87 3.01 -17.31
CA PHE A 195 5.80 3.83 -16.11
C PHE A 195 7.20 4.14 -15.53
N ALA A 196 8.15 3.19 -15.61
CA ALA A 196 9.52 3.35 -15.11
C ALA A 196 10.37 4.27 -16.01
N GLU A 197 10.31 4.08 -17.34
CA GLU A 197 10.96 4.92 -18.37
C GLU A 197 10.58 6.39 -18.16
N GLY A 198 9.29 6.67 -17.92
CA GLY A 198 8.81 8.01 -17.62
C GLY A 198 9.52 8.66 -16.41
N ALA A 199 9.74 7.90 -15.33
CA ALA A 199 10.38 8.42 -14.12
C ALA A 199 11.88 8.72 -14.29
N ILE A 200 12.59 7.97 -15.16
CA ILE A 200 14.01 8.20 -15.47
C ILE A 200 14.16 9.47 -16.29
N ASN A 201 13.31 9.67 -17.30
CA ASN A 201 13.38 10.85 -18.18
C ASN A 201 13.09 12.16 -17.43
N ALA A 202 12.36 12.12 -16.30
CA ALA A 202 12.19 13.28 -15.43
C ALA A 202 13.47 13.70 -14.70
N ALA A 203 14.40 12.77 -14.44
CA ALA A 203 15.71 13.11 -13.87
C ALA A 203 16.62 13.74 -14.92
N LYS A 204 16.59 13.23 -16.16
CA LYS A 204 17.44 13.70 -17.28
C LYS A 204 17.05 15.07 -17.83
N LYS A 205 15.76 15.44 -17.86
CA LYS A 205 15.29 16.76 -18.36
C LYS A 205 15.85 17.98 -17.59
N ARG A 206 16.55 17.78 -16.47
CA ARG A 206 17.31 18.86 -15.80
C ARG A 206 18.53 19.30 -16.62
N ASP A 207 19.13 18.39 -17.39
CA ASP A 207 20.26 18.66 -18.27
C ASP A 207 19.76 18.81 -19.70
N LYS A 208 19.85 20.03 -20.25
CA LYS A 208 19.21 20.51 -21.48
C LYS A 208 19.73 19.90 -22.81
N SER A 209 20.34 18.71 -22.81
CA SER A 209 20.89 18.11 -24.03
C SER A 209 20.70 16.61 -24.04
N GLU A 210 19.63 16.14 -24.67
CA GLU A 210 19.63 14.96 -25.55
C GLU A 210 18.20 14.57 -25.92
N PHE A 211 18.07 14.00 -27.12
CA PHE A 211 16.84 13.48 -27.72
C PHE A 211 16.01 12.69 -26.71
N SER A 212 14.98 13.33 -26.17
CA SER A 212 14.02 12.72 -25.27
C SER A 212 13.11 11.83 -26.10
N GLU A 213 13.30 10.51 -26.06
CA GLU A 213 12.30 9.57 -26.55
C GLU A 213 10.93 9.97 -25.97
N GLU A 214 9.93 10.12 -26.85
CA GLU A 214 8.57 10.48 -26.45
C GLU A 214 8.05 9.48 -25.42
N ARG A 215 7.45 10.00 -24.36
CA ARG A 215 6.88 9.14 -23.33
C ARG A 215 5.68 8.41 -23.88
N LYS A 216 5.68 7.09 -23.70
CA LYS A 216 4.55 6.23 -24.03
C LYS A 216 3.34 6.43 -23.10
N ILE A 217 3.55 6.94 -21.89
CA ILE A 217 2.49 7.23 -20.91
C ILE A 217 2.64 8.64 -20.37
N SER A 218 1.58 9.42 -20.54
CA SER A 218 1.37 10.73 -19.90
C SER A 218 0.29 10.63 -18.83
N LYS A 219 0.47 11.35 -17.72
CA LYS A 219 -0.42 11.26 -16.56
C LYS A 219 -0.90 12.65 -16.15
N PHE A 220 -2.20 12.88 -16.32
CA PHE A 220 -2.87 14.12 -15.97
C PHE A 220 -3.82 13.92 -14.79
N TYR A 221 -3.84 14.88 -13.89
CA TYR A 221 -4.71 14.88 -12.72
C TYR A 221 -5.43 16.21 -12.65
N ARG A 222 -6.71 16.18 -12.28
CA ARG A 222 -7.44 17.39 -11.88
C ARG A 222 -7.38 17.54 -10.37
N ALA A 223 -7.07 18.73 -9.91
CA ALA A 223 -6.94 19.05 -8.50
C ALA A 223 -7.57 20.41 -8.21
N LEU A 224 -8.32 20.47 -7.10
CA LEU A 224 -8.78 21.74 -6.54
C LEU A 224 -7.82 22.14 -5.42
N VAL A 225 -7.25 23.34 -5.51
CA VAL A 225 -6.28 23.87 -4.55
C VAL A 225 -6.79 25.13 -3.86
N THR A 226 -6.27 25.40 -2.66
CA THR A 226 -6.52 26.64 -1.94
C THR A 226 -5.71 27.80 -2.51
N GLY A 227 -6.28 29.00 -2.50
CA GLY A 227 -5.68 30.19 -3.06
C GLY A 227 -5.92 30.34 -4.57
N ILE A 228 -5.56 31.51 -5.08
CA ILE A 228 -5.59 31.85 -6.50
C ILE A 228 -4.16 31.77 -7.05
N LEU A 229 -3.92 30.90 -8.03
CA LEU A 229 -2.64 30.89 -8.75
C LEU A 229 -2.63 32.08 -9.71
N ASP A 230 -1.62 32.93 -9.61
CA ASP A 230 -1.47 34.08 -10.50
C ASP A 230 -1.06 33.63 -11.92
N ASP A 231 -0.06 32.77 -12.03
CA ASP A 231 0.43 32.25 -13.30
C ASP A 231 -0.50 31.16 -13.88
N ASP A 232 -0.74 31.19 -15.19
CA ASP A 232 -1.52 30.16 -15.90
C ASP A 232 -0.80 28.80 -15.96
N GLU A 233 0.54 28.82 -15.91
CA GLU A 233 1.37 27.62 -15.91
C GLU A 233 2.53 27.73 -14.91
N VAL A 234 2.73 26.68 -14.10
CA VAL A 234 3.82 26.58 -13.12
C VAL A 234 4.49 25.21 -13.25
N VAL A 235 5.82 25.19 -13.34
CA VAL A 235 6.61 23.94 -13.32
C VAL A 235 7.31 23.81 -11.97
N VAL A 236 6.99 22.73 -11.23
CA VAL A 236 7.56 22.44 -9.91
C VAL A 236 8.52 21.27 -10.01
N THR A 237 9.81 21.50 -9.75
CA THR A 237 10.90 20.50 -9.86
C THR A 237 11.54 20.14 -8.52
N GLN A 238 10.94 20.57 -7.40
CA GLN A 238 11.46 20.35 -6.06
C GLN A 238 11.58 18.84 -5.76
N PRO A 239 12.75 18.31 -5.34
CA PRO A 239 12.87 16.89 -5.02
C PRO A 239 12.02 16.49 -3.80
N ILE A 240 11.64 15.21 -3.75
CA ILE A 240 10.80 14.64 -2.69
C ILE A 240 11.53 13.49 -2.01
N GLY A 241 11.60 13.56 -0.68
CA GLY A 241 12.31 12.59 0.16
C GLY A 241 11.54 12.26 1.43
N LEU A 242 12.00 11.23 2.12
CA LEU A 242 11.52 10.90 3.45
C LEU A 242 12.26 11.78 4.47
N VAL A 243 11.52 12.46 5.33
CA VAL A 243 12.03 13.35 6.38
C VAL A 243 11.60 12.78 7.73
N HIS A 244 12.54 12.72 8.67
CA HIS A 244 12.23 12.28 10.03
C HIS A 244 11.51 13.40 10.78
N TYR A 245 10.38 13.08 11.40
CA TYR A 245 9.61 14.02 12.20
C TYR A 245 9.28 13.37 13.55
N PRO A 246 9.51 14.04 14.68
CA PRO A 246 9.21 13.50 16.00
C PRO A 246 7.75 13.03 16.10
N GLY A 247 7.53 11.81 16.58
CA GLY A 247 6.19 11.20 16.68
C GLY A 247 5.70 10.46 15.43
N VAL A 248 6.46 10.46 14.32
CA VAL A 248 6.17 9.65 13.13
C VAL A 248 7.32 8.69 12.87
N ALA A 249 7.22 7.47 13.41
CA ALA A 249 8.31 6.48 13.39
C ALA A 249 8.79 6.14 11.96
N GLU A 250 7.88 6.09 10.98
CA GLU A 250 8.20 5.79 9.58
C GLU A 250 8.69 7.00 8.78
N GLY A 251 8.68 8.21 9.37
CA GLY A 251 8.97 9.47 8.68
C GLY A 251 7.82 9.94 7.77
N LEU A 252 8.00 11.13 7.19
CA LEU A 252 7.02 11.78 6.32
C LEU A 252 7.66 12.11 4.97
N TYR A 253 6.93 11.86 3.87
CA TYR A 253 7.37 12.35 2.57
C TYR A 253 7.12 13.85 2.48
N ALA A 254 8.17 14.62 2.19
CA ALA A 254 8.12 16.07 2.07
C ALA A 254 9.02 16.58 0.93
N ALA A 255 8.86 17.85 0.60
CA ALA A 255 9.81 18.58 -0.23
C ALA A 255 11.16 18.62 0.48
N CYS A 256 12.18 18.03 -0.13
CA CYS A 256 13.46 17.79 0.52
C CYS A 256 14.57 17.83 -0.53
N SER A 257 15.56 18.70 -0.35
CA SER A 257 16.66 18.88 -1.31
C SER A 257 17.48 17.60 -1.55
N SER A 258 17.66 16.77 -0.51
CA SER A 258 18.29 15.45 -0.60
C SER A 258 17.35 14.34 -1.07
N GLY A 259 16.10 14.68 -1.40
CA GLY A 259 15.10 13.77 -1.93
C GLY A 259 15.37 13.32 -3.37
N LYS A 260 14.52 12.41 -3.86
CA LYS A 260 14.59 11.95 -5.25
C LYS A 260 14.01 13.02 -6.19
N PRO A 261 14.57 13.20 -7.41
CA PRO A 261 14.03 14.13 -8.39
C PRO A 261 12.54 13.88 -8.66
N ALA A 262 11.79 14.98 -8.68
CA ALA A 262 10.37 15.03 -8.96
C ALA A 262 10.08 16.23 -9.88
N MET A 263 9.06 16.11 -10.73
CA MET A 263 8.64 17.17 -11.63
C MET A 263 7.14 17.07 -11.91
N SER A 264 6.46 18.20 -11.75
CA SER A 264 5.04 18.39 -12.07
C SER A 264 4.87 19.68 -12.88
N LYS A 265 4.13 19.62 -13.98
CA LYS A 265 3.65 20.79 -14.71
C LYS A 265 2.20 21.05 -14.31
N VAL A 266 1.92 22.23 -13.78
CA VAL A 266 0.61 22.66 -13.30
C VAL A 266 0.08 23.69 -14.29
N CYS A 267 -1.12 23.47 -14.80
CA CYS A 267 -1.83 24.41 -15.66
C CYS A 267 -3.15 24.79 -15.00
N VAL A 268 -3.44 26.08 -14.90
CA VAL A 268 -4.71 26.59 -14.39
C VAL A 268 -5.81 26.28 -15.39
N LEU A 269 -6.90 25.66 -14.92
CA LEU A 269 -8.11 25.43 -15.72
C LEU A 269 -9.16 26.49 -15.41
N GLU A 270 -9.33 26.83 -14.14
CA GLU A 270 -10.34 27.77 -13.69
C GLU A 270 -9.96 28.40 -12.34
N ARG A 271 -10.14 29.72 -12.21
CA ARG A 271 -9.95 30.46 -10.94
C ARG A 271 -11.31 30.73 -10.31
N LEU A 272 -11.57 30.11 -9.17
CA LEU A 272 -12.83 30.23 -8.42
C LEU A 272 -12.67 31.27 -7.31
N ALA A 273 -12.54 32.55 -7.71
CA ALA A 273 -12.21 33.66 -6.81
C ALA A 273 -13.14 33.75 -5.58
N HIS A 274 -14.43 33.49 -5.77
CA HIS A 274 -15.44 33.52 -4.71
C HIS A 274 -15.24 32.46 -3.60
N GLN A 275 -14.52 31.38 -3.88
CA GLN A 275 -14.16 30.34 -2.89
C GLN A 275 -12.70 30.41 -2.47
N ASN A 276 -11.94 31.38 -3.00
CA ASN A 276 -10.48 31.43 -2.88
C ASN A 276 -9.82 30.10 -3.26
N HIS A 277 -10.24 29.52 -4.39
CA HIS A 277 -9.73 28.23 -4.90
C HIS A 277 -9.32 28.33 -6.38
N THR A 278 -8.44 27.43 -6.81
CA THR A 278 -8.11 27.24 -8.23
C THR A 278 -8.27 25.78 -8.62
N LEU A 279 -8.93 25.52 -9.74
CA LEU A 279 -8.95 24.22 -10.39
C LEU A 279 -7.76 24.13 -11.35
N VAL A 280 -6.92 23.12 -11.15
CA VAL A 280 -5.70 22.92 -11.95
C VAL A 280 -5.66 21.54 -12.58
N GLN A 281 -5.01 21.45 -13.74
CA GLN A 281 -4.51 20.21 -14.30
C GLN A 281 -3.03 20.05 -13.92
N VAL A 282 -2.66 18.89 -13.40
CA VAL A 282 -1.29 18.56 -13.06
C VAL A 282 -0.82 17.39 -13.93
N GLU A 283 0.13 17.63 -14.80
CA GLU A 283 0.90 16.59 -15.47
C GLU A 283 2.08 16.19 -14.58
N ILE A 284 2.18 14.91 -14.22
CA ILE A 284 3.33 14.42 -13.44
C ILE A 284 4.31 13.68 -14.34
N HIS A 285 5.56 14.09 -14.22
CA HIS A 285 6.66 13.49 -14.96
C HIS A 285 7.37 12.40 -14.18
N SER A 286 7.05 12.27 -12.90
CA SER A 286 7.60 11.28 -11.98
C SER A 286 6.45 10.68 -11.16
N GLY A 287 6.75 9.70 -10.31
CA GLY A 287 5.75 9.00 -9.49
C GLY A 287 6.15 8.92 -8.04
N ARG A 288 6.60 10.04 -7.44
CA ARG A 288 7.01 10.04 -6.03
C ARG A 288 5.79 9.95 -5.10
N PRO A 289 5.94 9.38 -3.89
CA PRO A 289 4.86 9.34 -2.91
C PRO A 289 4.30 10.74 -2.65
N HIS A 290 2.98 10.89 -2.69
CA HIS A 290 2.26 12.15 -2.45
C HIS A 290 2.69 13.34 -3.32
N GLN A 291 3.35 13.11 -4.46
CA GLN A 291 4.02 14.16 -5.26
C GLN A 291 3.15 15.39 -5.55
N ILE A 292 1.94 15.20 -6.07
CA ILE A 292 1.03 16.32 -6.40
C ILE A 292 0.70 17.14 -5.15
N ARG A 293 0.41 16.46 -4.03
CA ARG A 293 0.10 17.13 -2.76
C ARG A 293 1.27 17.93 -2.24
N ILE A 294 2.47 17.35 -2.28
CA ILE A 294 3.70 17.98 -1.79
C ILE A 294 4.07 19.17 -2.68
N HIS A 295 4.07 19.02 -4.00
CA HIS A 295 4.42 20.10 -4.92
C HIS A 295 3.43 21.27 -4.85
N LEU A 296 2.12 20.99 -4.82
CA LEU A 296 1.11 22.04 -4.74
C LEU A 296 1.17 22.77 -3.38
N ALA A 297 1.40 22.06 -2.28
CA ALA A 297 1.65 22.69 -0.98
C ALA A 297 2.96 23.49 -0.96
N TYR A 298 4.01 22.99 -1.62
CA TYR A 298 5.32 23.66 -1.71
C TYR A 298 5.25 25.02 -2.40
N ILE A 299 4.37 25.17 -3.41
CA ILE A 299 4.11 26.45 -4.07
C ILE A 299 3.02 27.29 -3.37
N GLY A 300 2.61 26.93 -2.15
CA GLY A 300 1.63 27.70 -1.36
C GLY A 300 0.16 27.38 -1.63
N HIS A 301 -0.15 26.39 -2.47
CA HIS A 301 -1.51 26.07 -2.90
C HIS A 301 -1.89 24.60 -2.58
N PRO A 302 -1.99 24.20 -1.31
CA PRO A 302 -2.34 22.81 -0.95
C PRO A 302 -3.72 22.39 -1.49
N LEU A 303 -3.93 21.08 -1.62
CA LEU A 303 -5.24 20.54 -2.03
C LEU A 303 -6.34 20.89 -1.03
N VAL A 304 -7.51 21.29 -1.54
CA VAL A 304 -8.72 21.52 -0.72
C VAL A 304 -9.14 20.23 -0.01
N GLY A 305 -9.57 20.35 1.26
CA GLY A 305 -10.20 19.28 2.02
C GLY A 305 -9.28 18.15 2.50
N LYS A 306 -7.95 18.32 2.47
CA LYS A 306 -7.01 17.26 2.88
C LYS A 306 -5.88 17.75 3.78
N SER A 307 -6.01 17.49 5.09
CA SER A 307 -4.85 17.42 5.99
C SER A 307 -3.89 16.29 5.54
N LEU A 308 -2.58 16.53 5.58
CA LEU A 308 -1.55 15.50 5.32
C LEU A 308 -1.57 14.39 6.38
N ALA A 309 -2.11 14.67 7.57
CA ALA A 309 -2.11 13.78 8.74
C ALA A 309 -3.06 12.56 8.64
N HIS A 310 -3.97 12.52 7.67
CA HIS A 310 -4.99 11.45 7.57
C HIS A 310 -4.72 10.42 6.47
N SER A 311 -3.47 10.29 5.98
CA SER A 311 -3.16 9.40 4.84
C SER A 311 -2.08 8.36 5.07
N THR A 312 -1.64 8.18 6.31
CA THR A 312 -0.80 7.06 6.75
C THR A 312 -1.65 5.85 7.08
#